data_AF-A0A8C9Q6Q1-F1
#
_entry.id   AF-A0A8C9Q6Q1-F1
#
_cell.length_a   1.000
_cell.length_b   1.000
_cell.length_c   1.000
_cell.angle_alpha   90.00
_cell.angle_beta   90.00
_cell.angle_gamma   90.00
#
_symmetry.space_group_name_H-M   'P 1'
#
loop_
_entity.id
_entity.type
_entity.pdbx_description
1 polymer ?
#
loop_
_entity_poly.entity_id
_entity_poly.type
_entity_poly.pdbx_seq_one_letter_code
_entity_poly.pdbx_strand_id
1 'polypeptide(L)'
;MATLLRSKLSNVATSVSNKSQAKVSGMFARMGFQAATDEEAVGFAHCDDLDFEHRQGLQMDILKTEGEPCGDEGAEPPVEGDIHYQRGGGAPLPPSGSKDQAVGAGGEFGGHDKPKITAWEAGWNVTNAIQGMFVLGLPYAILHGGYLGLFLIIFAAVVCCYTGKILIACLYEENEDGEVVRVRDSYVAIANACCAPRFPTLGGRVVNVAQIIELVMTCILYVVVSGNLMYNSFPGLPVSQKSWSIIATAVLLPCAFLKNLKAVSKFSLLCTLAHFVINILVIAYCLSRARDWAWEKVKFYIDVKKFPISIGIIVFSYTSQIFLPSLEGNMQQPSEFHCMMNWTHIAACVLKGLFALVAYLTWADETKEVITDNLPGSIRAVVNIFLVAKALLSYPLPFFAAVEVLEKSLFQEGSRAFFPACYGGDGRLKSWGLTLRCALVVFTLLMAIYVPHFALLMGLTWSLTGGCPKCFLHPPLYF
;
A
#
# COMPACT_ATOMS: atom_id res chain seq x y z
N MET A 1 -10.27 -46.18 43.68
CA MET A 1 -10.09 -44.73 43.96
C MET A 1 -9.58 -43.94 42.75
N ALA A 2 -8.54 -44.40 42.04
CA ALA A 2 -7.96 -43.71 40.88
C ALA A 2 -8.91 -43.56 39.66
N THR A 3 -9.77 -44.54 39.38
CA THR A 3 -10.72 -44.50 38.26
C THR A 3 -11.84 -43.46 38.45
N LEU A 4 -12.22 -43.23 39.71
CA LEU A 4 -13.28 -42.30 40.10
C LEU A 4 -12.79 -40.85 40.11
N LEU A 5 -11.49 -40.64 40.38
CA LEU A 5 -10.81 -39.35 40.22
C LEU A 5 -10.64 -38.99 38.74
N ARG A 6 -10.31 -39.95 37.88
CA ARG A 6 -10.16 -39.73 36.44
C ARG A 6 -11.49 -39.37 35.77
N SER A 7 -12.60 -39.99 36.16
CA SER A 7 -13.92 -39.63 35.62
C SER A 7 -14.39 -38.24 36.08
N LYS A 8 -14.14 -37.88 37.36
CA LYS A 8 -14.45 -36.53 37.86
C LYS A 8 -13.61 -35.45 37.18
N LEU A 9 -12.31 -35.70 36.94
CA LEU A 9 -11.44 -34.76 36.21
C LEU A 9 -11.85 -34.60 34.74
N SER A 10 -12.24 -35.69 34.06
CA SER A 10 -12.76 -35.64 32.69
C SER A 10 -14.04 -34.82 32.61
N ASN A 11 -14.98 -35.03 33.55
CA ASN A 11 -16.26 -34.32 33.57
C ASN A 11 -16.10 -32.83 33.87
N VAL A 12 -15.13 -32.47 34.72
CA VAL A 12 -14.77 -31.07 34.99
C VAL A 12 -14.11 -30.44 33.76
N ALA A 13 -13.22 -31.15 33.05
CA ALA A 13 -12.59 -30.65 31.83
C ALA A 13 -13.60 -30.39 30.70
N THR A 14 -14.58 -31.28 30.50
CA THR A 14 -15.67 -31.06 29.54
C THR A 14 -16.60 -29.91 29.94
N SER A 15 -16.88 -29.74 31.24
CA SER A 15 -17.69 -28.62 31.73
C SER A 15 -16.99 -27.27 31.55
N VAL A 16 -15.67 -27.22 31.77
CA VAL A 16 -14.85 -26.02 31.55
C VAL A 16 -14.71 -25.71 30.06
N SER A 17 -14.56 -26.73 29.21
CA SER A 17 -14.53 -26.56 27.75
C SER A 17 -15.85 -26.00 27.20
N ASN A 18 -16.99 -26.53 27.68
CA ASN A 18 -18.31 -26.07 27.24
C ASN A 18 -18.62 -24.64 27.74
N LYS A 19 -18.19 -24.29 28.97
CA LYS A 19 -18.32 -22.89 29.46
C LYS A 19 -17.40 -21.92 28.74
N SER A 20 -16.22 -22.37 28.30
CA SER A 20 -15.29 -21.59 27.47
C SER A 20 -15.89 -21.32 26.08
N GLN A 21 -16.38 -22.36 25.41
CA GLN A 21 -17.02 -22.21 24.10
C GLN A 21 -18.29 -21.35 24.16
N ALA A 22 -19.12 -21.48 25.20
CA ALA A 22 -20.30 -20.63 25.39
C ALA A 22 -19.91 -19.15 25.63
N LYS A 23 -18.83 -18.87 26.36
CA LYS A 23 -18.31 -17.50 26.53
C LYS A 23 -17.73 -16.93 25.25
N VAL A 24 -17.01 -17.74 24.46
CA VAL A 24 -16.47 -17.32 23.16
C VAL A 24 -17.61 -17.05 22.17
N SER A 25 -18.61 -17.93 22.11
CA SER A 25 -19.81 -17.74 21.28
C SER A 25 -20.62 -16.50 21.68
N GLY A 26 -20.76 -16.23 22.98
CA GLY A 26 -21.41 -15.01 23.47
C GLY A 26 -20.61 -13.73 23.19
N MET A 27 -19.28 -13.84 23.08
CA MET A 27 -18.41 -12.71 22.71
C MET A 27 -18.48 -12.43 21.20
N PHE A 28 -18.60 -13.47 20.35
CA PHE A 28 -18.84 -13.34 18.91
C PHE A 28 -20.23 -12.77 18.59
N ALA A 29 -21.27 -13.16 19.34
CA ALA A 29 -22.60 -12.57 19.21
C ALA A 29 -22.63 -11.07 19.61
N ARG A 30 -21.84 -10.66 20.61
CA ARG A 30 -21.68 -9.25 21.01
C ARG A 30 -20.84 -8.41 20.03
N MET A 31 -20.12 -9.05 19.12
CA MET A 31 -19.34 -8.41 18.04
C MET A 31 -20.09 -8.39 16.69
N GLY A 32 -21.41 -8.67 16.69
CA GLY A 32 -22.25 -8.48 15.50
C GLY A 32 -22.10 -9.53 14.40
N PHE A 33 -21.37 -10.62 14.63
CA PHE A 33 -21.34 -11.76 13.70
C PHE A 33 -22.50 -12.71 14.01
N GLN A 34 -23.67 -12.40 13.47
CA GLN A 34 -24.76 -13.37 13.36
C GLN A 34 -24.81 -13.87 11.92
N ALA A 35 -24.56 -15.17 11.73
CA ALA A 35 -24.66 -15.84 10.45
C ALA A 35 -26.12 -15.80 9.98
N ALA A 36 -26.37 -15.15 8.84
CA ALA A 36 -27.59 -15.33 8.08
C ALA A 36 -27.40 -16.52 7.13
N THR A 37 -27.91 -17.67 7.54
CA THR A 37 -28.30 -18.75 6.63
C THR A 37 -29.73 -18.45 6.18
N ASP A 38 -29.92 -18.11 4.92
CA ASP A 38 -30.82 -18.80 3.98
C ASP A 38 -31.07 -17.94 2.73
N GLU A 39 -31.38 -18.67 1.67
CA GLU A 39 -31.43 -18.32 0.26
C GLU A 39 -32.29 -17.08 -0.09
N GLU A 40 -31.72 -16.14 -0.86
CA GLU A 40 -32.47 -15.44 -1.92
C GLU A 40 -31.55 -15.16 -3.12
N ALA A 41 -31.97 -15.68 -4.27
CA ALA A 41 -31.37 -15.46 -5.57
C ALA A 41 -31.88 -14.15 -6.17
N VAL A 42 -30.99 -13.20 -6.49
CA VAL A 42 -31.23 -12.05 -7.38
C VAL A 42 -29.88 -11.36 -7.57
N GLY A 43 -29.39 -10.93 -8.72
CA GLY A 43 -29.81 -10.96 -10.11
C GLY A 43 -28.74 -10.13 -10.82
N PHE A 44 -27.97 -10.72 -11.74
CA PHE A 44 -26.96 -10.00 -12.52
C PHE A 44 -27.66 -8.94 -13.37
N ALA A 45 -27.40 -7.65 -13.12
CA ALA A 45 -27.84 -6.56 -13.97
C ALA A 45 -26.74 -5.51 -14.15
N HIS A 46 -26.43 -5.30 -15.43
CA HIS A 46 -25.79 -4.16 -16.09
C HIS A 46 -25.58 -2.90 -15.21
N CYS A 47 -24.32 -2.53 -14.98
CA CYS A 47 -23.96 -1.19 -14.48
C CYS A 47 -23.34 -0.41 -15.63
N ASP A 48 -24.12 0.46 -16.27
CA ASP A 48 -23.59 1.53 -17.13
C ASP A 48 -24.57 2.71 -17.31
N ASP A 49 -25.48 3.01 -16.35
CA ASP A 49 -26.43 4.14 -16.53
C ASP A 49 -26.81 4.94 -15.26
N LEU A 50 -26.36 4.57 -14.05
CA LEU A 50 -26.80 5.27 -12.83
C LEU A 50 -26.15 6.65 -12.60
N ASP A 51 -25.05 6.97 -13.27
CA ASP A 51 -24.38 8.29 -13.16
C ASP A 51 -25.01 9.36 -14.06
N PHE A 52 -25.84 8.98 -15.05
CA PHE A 52 -26.39 9.94 -16.03
C PHE A 52 -27.71 10.56 -15.58
N GLU A 53 -28.60 9.79 -14.93
CA GLU A 53 -29.90 10.31 -14.46
C GLU A 53 -29.77 11.20 -13.21
N HIS A 54 -28.78 10.95 -12.34
CA HIS A 54 -28.53 11.82 -11.18
C HIS A 54 -28.07 13.23 -11.59
N ARG A 55 -27.36 13.34 -12.72
CA ARG A 55 -26.86 14.60 -13.27
C ARG A 55 -27.95 15.44 -13.93
N GLN A 56 -28.97 14.81 -14.53
CA GLN A 56 -30.11 15.51 -15.12
C GLN A 56 -31.16 15.95 -14.09
N GLY A 57 -31.33 15.18 -13.00
CA GLY A 57 -32.23 15.55 -11.90
C GLY A 57 -31.85 16.89 -11.25
N LEU A 58 -30.56 17.11 -10.99
CA LEU A 58 -30.07 18.39 -10.45
C LEU A 58 -30.18 19.56 -11.44
N GLN A 59 -30.11 19.30 -12.74
CA GLN A 59 -30.15 20.36 -13.76
C GLN A 59 -31.57 20.90 -13.99
N MET A 60 -32.61 20.10 -13.70
CA MET A 60 -34.01 20.51 -13.82
C MET A 60 -34.53 21.33 -12.63
N ASP A 61 -33.94 21.20 -11.44
CA ASP A 61 -34.30 21.99 -10.26
C ASP A 61 -33.67 23.40 -10.28
N ILE A 62 -32.54 23.58 -10.98
CA ILE A 62 -31.88 24.88 -11.12
C ILE A 62 -32.60 25.79 -12.14
N LEU A 63 -33.33 25.21 -13.11
CA LEU A 63 -33.99 25.95 -14.19
C LEU A 63 -35.46 26.36 -13.91
N LYS A 64 -35.99 26.10 -12.71
CA LYS A 64 -37.38 26.42 -12.36
C LYS A 64 -37.58 27.62 -11.43
N THR A 65 -36.54 28.35 -11.07
CA THR A 65 -36.65 29.43 -10.06
C THR A 65 -36.31 30.85 -10.56
N GLU A 66 -36.26 31.12 -11.88
CA GLU A 66 -36.14 32.51 -12.37
C GLU A 66 -36.92 32.77 -13.68
N GLY A 67 -37.78 33.83 -13.65
CA GLY A 67 -38.59 34.39 -14.76
C GLY A 67 -40.10 34.30 -14.49
N GLU A 68 -40.94 35.35 -14.45
CA GLU A 68 -41.03 36.60 -15.22
C GLU A 68 -42.03 37.64 -14.56
N PRO A 69 -42.19 38.88 -15.10
CA PRO A 69 -42.65 40.11 -14.40
C PRO A 69 -44.05 40.69 -14.80
N CYS A 70 -44.35 41.94 -14.34
CA CYS A 70 -45.47 42.90 -14.60
C CYS A 70 -46.59 42.95 -13.53
N GLY A 71 -47.11 44.09 -13.04
CA GLY A 71 -46.88 45.52 -13.26
C GLY A 71 -47.87 46.40 -12.44
N ASP A 72 -47.55 47.70 -12.36
CA ASP A 72 -48.38 48.92 -12.18
C ASP A 72 -49.00 49.39 -10.83
N GLU A 73 -49.02 50.73 -10.73
CA GLU A 73 -49.77 51.69 -9.89
C GLU A 73 -49.37 52.00 -8.42
N GLY A 74 -49.01 53.29 -8.18
CA GLY A 74 -49.61 54.07 -7.09
C GLY A 74 -48.72 54.75 -6.03
N ALA A 75 -48.62 56.09 -6.13
CA ALA A 75 -48.60 57.11 -5.06
C ALA A 75 -47.31 57.48 -4.26
N GLU A 76 -47.07 58.80 -4.32
CA GLU A 76 -46.20 59.80 -3.66
C GLU A 76 -45.66 59.65 -2.20
N PRO A 77 -44.66 60.51 -1.82
CA PRO A 77 -43.68 60.35 -0.72
C PRO A 77 -44.05 61.22 0.52
N PRO A 78 -43.15 61.73 1.42
CA PRO A 78 -41.71 61.56 1.70
C PRO A 78 -41.41 61.37 3.23
N VAL A 79 -40.16 61.59 3.68
CA VAL A 79 -39.68 62.13 4.99
C VAL A 79 -38.29 61.50 5.29
N GLU A 80 -37.17 62.16 5.02
CA GLU A 80 -36.49 63.21 5.80
C GLU A 80 -35.59 62.65 6.92
N GLY A 81 -34.30 63.00 6.88
CA GLY A 81 -33.31 62.55 7.86
C GLY A 81 -31.87 62.87 7.48
N ASP A 82 -31.59 64.14 7.19
CA ASP A 82 -30.25 64.72 7.09
C ASP A 82 -29.43 64.53 8.38
N ILE A 83 -28.14 64.20 8.26
CA ILE A 83 -27.12 64.91 9.05
C ILE A 83 -25.83 65.12 8.25
N HIS A 84 -25.62 66.40 7.93
CA HIS A 84 -24.42 67.06 7.40
C HIS A 84 -23.13 66.77 8.18
N TYR A 85 -21.98 66.76 7.49
CA TYR A 85 -21.03 67.91 7.51
C TYR A 85 -20.08 67.87 6.30
N GLN A 86 -19.99 69.02 5.65
CA GLN A 86 -19.26 69.31 4.42
C GLN A 86 -18.11 70.28 4.72
N ARG A 87 -17.17 70.40 3.76
CA ARG A 87 -16.28 71.57 3.46
C ARG A 87 -14.85 71.46 4.02
N GLY A 88 -13.76 71.65 3.26
CA GLY A 88 -13.56 71.95 1.84
C GLY A 88 -12.11 72.47 1.61
N GLY A 89 -11.59 72.36 0.38
CA GLY A 89 -10.60 73.30 -0.17
C GLY A 89 -9.22 72.78 -0.61
N GLY A 90 -8.99 72.72 -1.93
CA GLY A 90 -7.85 73.41 -2.56
C GLY A 90 -6.59 72.66 -3.03
N ALA A 91 -6.59 72.27 -4.33
CA ALA A 91 -5.45 72.25 -5.28
C ALA A 91 -4.34 71.16 -5.18
N PRO A 92 -3.46 70.99 -6.19
CA PRO A 92 -3.70 70.34 -7.49
C PRO A 92 -2.83 69.08 -7.72
N LEU A 93 -3.28 68.18 -8.61
CA LEU A 93 -2.57 66.97 -9.08
C LEU A 93 -1.28 67.29 -9.88
N PRO A 94 -0.22 66.46 -9.74
CA PRO A 94 0.56 66.00 -10.89
C PRO A 94 0.84 64.46 -10.78
N PRO A 95 1.44 63.77 -11.78
CA PRO A 95 0.77 62.67 -12.47
C PRO A 95 1.30 61.26 -12.14
N SER A 96 0.42 60.27 -12.36
CA SER A 96 0.68 58.94 -12.92
C SER A 96 1.99 58.21 -12.52
N GLY A 97 1.87 57.31 -11.55
CA GLY A 97 2.77 56.18 -11.35
C GLY A 97 1.99 55.03 -10.69
N SER A 98 1.72 53.98 -11.46
CA SER A 98 0.88 52.84 -11.11
C SER A 98 1.22 52.21 -9.75
N LYS A 99 0.22 52.08 -8.88
CA LYS A 99 0.23 51.20 -7.70
C LYS A 99 -0.83 50.13 -7.86
N ASP A 100 -0.36 48.89 -7.87
CA ASP A 100 -0.84 47.80 -7.01
C ASP A 100 -2.36 47.68 -6.84
N GLN A 101 -2.97 46.88 -7.71
CA GLN A 101 -4.23 46.25 -7.41
C GLN A 101 -3.92 44.91 -6.72
N ALA A 102 -4.23 44.86 -5.42
CA ALA A 102 -4.23 43.65 -4.61
C ALA A 102 -5.21 42.64 -5.22
N VAL A 103 -4.68 41.49 -5.65
CA VAL A 103 -5.44 40.27 -5.94
C VAL A 103 -5.05 39.23 -4.90
N GLY A 104 -6.07 38.61 -4.33
CA GLY A 104 -6.03 37.73 -3.18
C GLY A 104 -4.98 36.63 -3.26
N ALA A 105 -4.26 36.47 -2.16
CA ALA A 105 -3.32 35.40 -1.90
C ALA A 105 -4.04 34.05 -1.77
N GLY A 106 -4.18 33.33 -2.87
CA GLY A 106 -4.24 31.87 -2.87
C GLY A 106 -2.80 31.36 -2.89
N GLY A 107 -2.32 30.82 -1.76
CA GLY A 107 -0.96 30.34 -1.63
C GLY A 107 -0.68 29.16 -2.58
N GLU A 108 -0.08 29.46 -3.73
CA GLU A 108 0.67 28.47 -4.49
C GLU A 108 1.75 27.90 -3.58
N PHE A 109 1.63 26.62 -3.24
CA PHE A 109 2.72 25.85 -2.65
C PHE A 109 3.87 25.81 -3.67
N GLY A 110 4.76 26.79 -3.55
CA GLY A 110 6.02 26.84 -4.28
C GLY A 110 6.88 25.64 -3.94
N GLY A 111 6.90 24.65 -4.83
CA GLY A 111 7.82 23.53 -4.81
C GLY A 111 8.35 23.29 -6.21
N HIS A 112 9.64 23.55 -6.43
CA HIS A 112 10.41 23.19 -7.61
C HIS A 112 9.85 21.95 -8.33
N ASP A 113 9.49 22.08 -9.63
CA ASP A 113 8.92 21.03 -10.48
C ASP A 113 9.68 19.70 -10.35
N LYS A 114 9.20 18.81 -9.46
CA LYS A 114 9.69 17.44 -9.41
C LYS A 114 9.18 16.72 -10.66
N PRO A 115 10.02 15.94 -11.35
CA PRO A 115 9.60 15.26 -12.57
C PRO A 115 8.49 14.26 -12.25
N LYS A 116 7.26 14.57 -12.69
CA LYS A 116 6.07 13.73 -12.55
C LYS A 116 6.20 12.43 -13.35
N ILE A 117 5.59 11.36 -12.85
CA ILE A 117 5.60 10.02 -13.45
C ILE A 117 4.36 9.77 -14.32
N THR A 118 4.51 8.96 -15.36
CA THR A 118 3.36 8.52 -16.19
C THR A 118 2.57 7.40 -15.49
N ALA A 119 1.34 7.11 -15.95
CA ALA A 119 0.57 5.98 -15.42
C ALA A 119 1.27 4.63 -15.63
N TRP A 120 2.04 4.47 -16.71
CA TRP A 120 2.88 3.28 -16.91
C TRP A 120 4.01 3.18 -15.88
N GLU A 121 4.70 4.29 -15.60
CA GLU A 121 5.74 4.34 -14.57
C GLU A 121 5.17 4.06 -13.17
N ALA A 122 3.98 4.58 -12.86
CA ALA A 122 3.24 4.25 -11.65
C ALA A 122 2.86 2.77 -11.60
N GLY A 123 2.37 2.22 -12.71
CA GLY A 123 2.01 0.81 -12.86
C GLY A 123 3.19 -0.12 -12.62
N TRP A 124 4.39 0.25 -13.07
CA TRP A 124 5.61 -0.52 -12.76
C TRP A 124 5.96 -0.48 -11.29
N ASN A 125 5.80 0.66 -10.61
CA ASN A 125 6.01 0.72 -9.16
C ASN A 125 4.98 -0.11 -8.39
N VAL A 126 3.69 -0.05 -8.77
CA VAL A 126 2.65 -0.89 -8.15
C VAL A 126 2.95 -2.37 -8.41
N THR A 127 3.30 -2.74 -9.64
CA THR A 127 3.70 -4.11 -10.01
C THR A 127 4.90 -4.58 -9.19
N ASN A 128 5.92 -3.72 -9.04
CA ASN A 128 7.09 -4.04 -8.21
C ASN A 128 6.70 -4.30 -6.74
N ALA A 129 5.84 -3.46 -6.17
CA ALA A 129 5.34 -3.61 -4.81
C ALA A 129 4.54 -4.90 -4.60
N ILE A 130 3.51 -5.14 -5.42
CA ILE A 130 2.67 -6.34 -5.29
C ILE A 130 3.43 -7.61 -5.68
N GLN A 131 4.31 -7.56 -6.67
CA GLN A 131 4.94 -8.79 -7.13
C GLN A 131 6.01 -9.26 -6.15
N GLY A 132 6.81 -8.33 -5.60
CA GLY A 132 7.66 -8.51 -4.41
C GLY A 132 8.57 -9.75 -4.43
N MET A 133 9.28 -10.02 -3.32
CA MET A 133 10.01 -11.30 -3.16
C MET A 133 9.09 -12.45 -2.70
N PHE A 134 7.87 -12.13 -2.29
CA PHE A 134 6.91 -13.08 -1.70
C PHE A 134 6.28 -14.05 -2.70
N VAL A 135 6.44 -13.79 -4.01
CA VAL A 135 6.04 -14.73 -5.06
C VAL A 135 6.66 -16.13 -4.85
N LEU A 136 7.87 -16.20 -4.27
CA LEU A 136 8.59 -17.45 -4.03
C LEU A 136 7.92 -18.34 -2.97
N GLY A 137 7.16 -17.74 -2.06
CA GLY A 137 6.43 -18.44 -1.00
C GLY A 137 4.98 -18.77 -1.34
N LEU A 138 4.46 -18.30 -2.48
CA LEU A 138 3.08 -18.58 -2.89
C LEU A 138 2.80 -20.08 -3.10
N PRO A 139 3.69 -20.88 -3.72
CA PRO A 139 3.46 -22.33 -3.83
C PRO A 139 3.36 -23.01 -2.46
N TYR A 140 4.15 -22.55 -1.49
CA TYR A 140 4.08 -23.01 -0.11
C TYR A 140 2.78 -22.57 0.59
N ALA A 141 2.24 -21.41 0.26
CA ALA A 141 0.92 -20.99 0.71
C ALA A 141 -0.18 -21.92 0.15
N ILE A 142 -0.06 -22.40 -1.09
CA ILE A 142 -0.98 -23.39 -1.68
C ILE A 142 -0.82 -24.77 -1.02
N LEU A 143 0.38 -25.19 -0.63
CA LEU A 143 0.58 -26.43 0.12
C LEU A 143 -0.27 -26.52 1.39
N HIS A 144 -0.41 -25.40 2.13
CA HIS A 144 -1.21 -25.35 3.35
C HIS A 144 -2.65 -24.86 3.14
N GLY A 145 -2.90 -24.10 2.06
CA GLY A 145 -4.21 -23.51 1.76
C GLY A 145 -5.06 -24.30 0.77
N GLY A 146 -4.46 -25.20 -0.02
CA GLY A 146 -5.14 -25.97 -1.06
C GLY A 146 -5.90 -25.09 -2.06
N TYR A 147 -7.09 -25.54 -2.46
CA TYR A 147 -7.98 -24.76 -3.34
C TYR A 147 -8.42 -23.42 -2.71
N LEU A 148 -8.59 -23.36 -1.39
CA LEU A 148 -8.93 -22.10 -0.74
C LEU A 148 -7.77 -21.10 -0.83
N GLY A 149 -6.52 -21.57 -0.85
CA GLY A 149 -5.35 -20.73 -1.13
C GLY A 149 -5.42 -20.07 -2.53
N LEU A 150 -5.84 -20.81 -3.56
CA LEU A 150 -6.02 -20.25 -4.91
C LEU A 150 -7.16 -19.22 -4.95
N PHE A 151 -8.28 -19.52 -4.30
CA PHE A 151 -9.37 -18.56 -4.13
C PHE A 151 -8.90 -17.31 -3.38
N LEU A 152 -8.10 -17.46 -2.32
CA LEU A 152 -7.55 -16.34 -1.56
C LEU A 152 -6.63 -15.45 -2.38
N ILE A 153 -5.89 -15.98 -3.36
CA ILE A 153 -5.08 -15.16 -4.27
C ILE A 153 -5.98 -14.22 -5.08
N ILE A 154 -7.08 -14.74 -5.63
CA ILE A 154 -8.06 -13.96 -6.39
C ILE A 154 -8.77 -12.96 -5.49
N PHE A 155 -9.26 -13.42 -4.34
CA PHE A 155 -9.98 -12.59 -3.37
C PHE A 155 -9.10 -11.46 -2.84
N ALA A 156 -7.84 -11.74 -2.48
CA ALA A 156 -6.90 -10.72 -2.05
C ALA A 156 -6.62 -9.70 -3.15
N ALA A 157 -6.49 -10.12 -4.42
CA ALA A 157 -6.30 -9.18 -5.52
C ALA A 157 -7.48 -8.20 -5.66
N VAL A 158 -8.73 -8.69 -5.58
CA VAL A 158 -9.94 -7.86 -5.66
C VAL A 158 -10.03 -6.91 -4.48
N VAL A 159 -9.87 -7.42 -3.25
CA VAL A 159 -9.95 -6.62 -2.02
C VAL A 159 -8.84 -5.57 -1.96
N CYS A 160 -7.59 -5.92 -2.29
CA CYS A 160 -6.48 -4.96 -2.32
C CYS A 160 -6.65 -3.91 -3.40
N CYS A 161 -7.19 -4.27 -4.58
CA CYS A 161 -7.49 -3.31 -5.63
C CYS A 161 -8.59 -2.33 -5.18
N TYR A 162 -9.67 -2.85 -4.62
CA TYR A 162 -10.79 -2.06 -4.12
C TYR A 162 -10.38 -1.13 -2.97
N THR A 163 -9.75 -1.67 -1.93
CA THR A 163 -9.25 -0.87 -0.80
C THR A 163 -8.21 0.17 -1.22
N GLY A 164 -7.36 -0.15 -2.21
CA GLY A 164 -6.40 0.81 -2.76
C GLY A 164 -7.07 2.00 -3.46
N LYS A 165 -8.19 1.78 -4.15
CA LYS A 165 -8.99 2.86 -4.77
C LYS A 165 -9.69 3.72 -3.72
N ILE A 166 -10.33 3.11 -2.72
CA ILE A 166 -10.98 3.90 -1.66
C ILE A 166 -9.95 4.70 -0.89
N LEU A 167 -8.77 4.12 -0.63
CA LEU A 167 -7.69 4.84 0.02
C LEU A 167 -7.33 6.13 -0.73
N ILE A 168 -7.27 6.07 -2.07
CA ILE A 168 -7.03 7.27 -2.88
C ILE A 168 -8.23 8.21 -2.82
N ALA A 169 -9.46 7.72 -2.89
CA ALA A 169 -10.65 8.56 -2.75
C ALA A 169 -10.65 9.35 -1.43
N CYS A 170 -10.23 8.75 -0.32
CA CYS A 170 -10.10 9.44 0.98
C CYS A 170 -9.04 10.56 1.00
N LEU A 171 -8.17 10.65 -0.01
CA LEU A 171 -7.22 11.78 -0.14
C LEU A 171 -7.90 13.06 -0.64
N TYR A 172 -9.09 12.92 -1.25
CA TYR A 172 -9.85 14.01 -1.84
C TYR A 172 -11.06 14.36 -0.97
N GLU A 173 -11.45 15.63 -1.01
CA GLU A 173 -12.72 16.12 -0.49
C GLU A 173 -13.33 17.10 -1.49
N GLU A 174 -14.65 17.27 -1.43
CA GLU A 174 -15.33 18.31 -2.19
C GLU A 174 -15.17 19.65 -1.45
N ASN A 175 -14.68 20.66 -2.16
CA ASN A 175 -14.64 22.02 -1.66
C ASN A 175 -16.06 22.60 -1.58
N GLU A 176 -16.21 23.78 -0.96
CA GLU A 176 -17.48 24.52 -0.86
C GLU A 176 -18.13 24.80 -2.24
N ASP A 177 -17.32 24.82 -3.31
CA ASP A 177 -17.75 25.00 -4.70
C ASP A 177 -18.10 23.67 -5.42
N GLY A 178 -18.05 22.53 -4.73
CA GLY A 178 -18.30 21.19 -5.30
C GLY A 178 -17.14 20.60 -6.12
N GLU A 179 -15.97 21.25 -6.11
CA GLU A 179 -14.77 20.75 -6.79
C GLU A 179 -14.02 19.72 -5.93
N VAL A 180 -13.67 18.57 -6.53
CA VAL A 180 -12.91 17.50 -5.85
C VAL A 180 -11.43 17.86 -5.79
N VAL A 181 -10.96 18.26 -4.60
CA VAL A 181 -9.56 18.70 -4.38
C VAL A 181 -8.84 17.75 -3.43
N ARG A 182 -7.55 17.51 -3.68
CA ARG A 182 -6.71 16.65 -2.86
C ARG A 182 -6.32 17.36 -1.57
N VAL A 183 -7.10 17.18 -0.51
CA VAL A 183 -6.91 17.81 0.81
C VAL A 183 -5.84 17.08 1.64
N ARG A 184 -5.56 15.80 1.35
CA ARG A 184 -4.62 14.98 2.12
C ARG A 184 -3.49 14.45 1.25
N ASP A 185 -2.26 14.58 1.75
CA ASP A 185 -1.05 14.15 1.03
C ASP A 185 -0.49 12.79 1.45
N SER A 186 -1.06 12.17 2.48
CA SER A 186 -0.47 10.97 3.06
C SER A 186 -1.47 10.08 3.78
N TYR A 187 -1.12 8.79 3.85
CA TYR A 187 -1.82 7.79 4.64
C TYR A 187 -1.95 8.18 6.13
N VAL A 188 -0.97 8.94 6.65
CA VAL A 188 -0.96 9.48 8.02
C VAL A 188 -2.05 10.56 8.21
N ALA A 189 -2.28 11.40 7.20
CA ALA A 189 -3.30 12.44 7.25
C ALA A 189 -4.71 11.84 7.27
N ILE A 190 -4.94 10.76 6.50
CA ILE A 190 -6.19 9.99 6.55
C ILE A 190 -6.42 9.42 7.95
N ALA A 191 -5.39 8.81 8.54
CA ALA A 191 -5.50 8.25 9.90
C ALA A 191 -5.75 9.31 10.98
N ASN A 192 -5.18 10.52 10.84
CA ASN A 192 -5.49 11.63 11.74
C ASN A 192 -6.94 12.12 11.57
N ALA A 193 -7.45 12.18 10.35
CA ALA A 193 -8.85 12.52 10.09
C ALA A 193 -9.80 11.48 10.70
N CYS A 194 -9.52 10.18 10.55
CA CYS A 194 -10.29 9.10 11.19
C CYS A 194 -10.36 9.26 12.71
N CYS A 195 -9.22 9.54 13.34
CA CYS A 195 -9.09 9.56 14.78
C CYS A 195 -9.40 10.93 15.40
N ALA A 196 -9.62 11.97 14.60
CA ALA A 196 -9.93 13.32 15.07
C ALA A 196 -11.05 13.39 16.14
N PRO A 197 -12.16 12.62 16.03
CA PRO A 197 -13.25 12.71 17.00
C PRO A 197 -12.90 12.21 18.41
N ARG A 198 -11.85 11.39 18.56
CA ARG A 198 -11.49 10.76 19.84
C ARG A 198 -10.05 11.00 20.28
N PHE A 199 -9.09 10.92 19.35
CA PHE A 199 -7.65 11.08 19.56
C PHE A 199 -6.96 11.67 18.31
N PRO A 200 -6.89 13.01 18.16
CA PRO A 200 -6.54 13.68 16.91
C PRO A 200 -5.12 13.45 16.37
N THR A 201 -4.20 12.91 17.17
CA THR A 201 -2.80 12.67 16.74
C THR A 201 -2.32 11.23 16.97
N LEU A 202 -3.10 10.40 17.66
CA LEU A 202 -2.69 9.03 17.99
C LEU A 202 -2.74 8.13 16.75
N GLY A 203 -3.80 8.26 15.95
CA GLY A 203 -3.98 7.50 14.71
C GLY A 203 -2.83 7.69 13.73
N GLY A 204 -2.50 8.94 13.40
CA GLY A 204 -1.39 9.24 12.50
C GLY A 204 -0.03 8.81 13.06
N ARG A 205 0.22 8.92 14.37
CA ARG A 205 1.49 8.43 14.96
C ARG A 205 1.64 6.91 14.84
N VAL A 206 0.61 6.15 15.18
CA VAL A 206 0.63 4.68 15.08
C VAL A 206 0.83 4.25 13.62
N VAL A 207 0.08 4.88 12.72
CA VAL A 207 0.15 4.61 11.29
C VAL A 207 1.52 4.97 10.72
N ASN A 208 2.08 6.13 11.07
CA ASN A 208 3.41 6.55 10.64
C ASN A 208 4.51 5.57 11.11
N VAL A 209 4.51 5.22 12.40
CA VAL A 209 5.49 4.27 12.97
C VAL A 209 5.41 2.93 12.26
N ALA A 210 4.21 2.36 12.11
CA ALA A 210 4.07 1.08 11.44
C ALA A 210 4.41 1.16 9.93
N GLN A 211 4.25 2.32 9.27
CA GLN A 211 4.65 2.52 7.87
C GLN A 211 6.17 2.52 7.74
N ILE A 212 6.87 3.21 8.63
CA ILE A 212 8.34 3.22 8.67
C ILE A 212 8.87 1.81 8.96
N ILE A 213 8.30 1.10 9.95
CA ILE A 213 8.68 -0.28 10.26
C ILE A 213 8.53 -1.17 9.04
N GLU A 214 7.39 -1.10 8.34
CA GLU A 214 7.13 -1.92 7.16
C GLU A 214 8.12 -1.66 6.02
N LEU A 215 8.37 -0.39 5.71
CA LEU A 215 9.28 0.02 4.65
C LEU A 215 10.73 -0.40 4.95
N VAL A 216 11.18 -0.18 6.19
CA VAL A 216 12.54 -0.55 6.62
C VAL A 216 12.71 -2.06 6.70
N MET A 217 11.71 -2.79 7.20
CA MET A 217 11.74 -4.26 7.21
C MET A 217 11.76 -4.84 5.80
N THR A 218 11.01 -4.26 4.86
CA THR A 218 11.06 -4.66 3.44
C THR A 218 12.47 -4.48 2.85
N CYS A 219 13.13 -3.36 3.16
CA CYS A 219 14.52 -3.13 2.79
C CYS A 219 15.48 -4.18 3.39
N ILE A 220 15.33 -4.50 4.69
CA ILE A 220 16.13 -5.53 5.35
C ILE A 220 15.91 -6.90 4.70
N LEU A 221 14.66 -7.26 4.41
CA LEU A 221 14.29 -8.53 3.76
C LEU A 221 14.99 -8.71 2.41
N TYR A 222 15.09 -7.65 1.59
CA TYR A 222 15.80 -7.70 0.30
C TYR A 222 17.31 -7.93 0.45
N VAL A 223 17.94 -7.40 1.49
CA VAL A 223 19.36 -7.67 1.78
C VAL A 223 19.55 -9.10 2.27
N VAL A 224 18.74 -9.56 3.22
CA VAL A 224 18.82 -10.92 3.79
C VAL A 224 18.58 -11.99 2.72
N VAL A 225 17.56 -11.82 1.88
CA VAL A 225 17.24 -12.78 0.83
C VAL A 225 18.34 -12.83 -0.22
N SER A 226 18.95 -11.69 -0.56
CA SER A 226 20.08 -11.65 -1.48
C SER A 226 21.27 -12.45 -0.95
N GLY A 227 21.60 -12.28 0.34
CA GLY A 227 22.64 -13.06 1.01
C GLY A 227 22.35 -14.57 1.03
N ASN A 228 21.12 -14.94 1.36
CA ASN A 228 20.70 -16.35 1.45
C ASN A 228 20.72 -17.05 0.08
N LEU A 229 20.16 -16.41 -0.95
CA LEU A 229 20.10 -16.98 -2.30
C LEU A 229 21.49 -17.18 -2.91
N MET A 230 22.41 -16.22 -2.71
CA MET A 230 23.77 -16.34 -3.21
C MET A 230 24.56 -17.44 -2.49
N TYR A 231 24.43 -17.53 -1.16
CA TYR A 231 25.06 -18.59 -0.38
C TYR A 231 24.60 -19.99 -0.80
N ASN A 232 23.28 -20.19 -1.00
CA ASN A 232 22.71 -21.46 -1.43
C ASN A 232 23.03 -21.84 -2.89
N SER A 233 23.35 -20.84 -3.72
CA SER A 233 23.70 -21.04 -5.14
C SER A 233 25.15 -21.45 -5.33
N PHE A 234 26.06 -20.95 -4.49
CA PHE A 234 27.50 -21.16 -4.61
C PHE A 234 28.13 -21.71 -3.31
N PRO A 235 27.74 -22.91 -2.85
CA PRO A 235 28.25 -23.48 -1.62
C PRO A 235 29.76 -23.80 -1.67
N GLY A 236 30.34 -23.88 -2.87
CA GLY A 236 31.77 -24.12 -3.08
C GLY A 236 32.65 -22.88 -2.96
N LEU A 237 32.07 -21.67 -2.89
CA LEU A 237 32.84 -20.45 -2.66
C LEU A 237 33.02 -20.22 -1.15
N PRO A 238 34.21 -19.83 -0.66
CA PRO A 238 34.46 -19.55 0.76
C PRO A 238 33.86 -18.19 1.18
N VAL A 239 32.64 -17.88 0.74
CA VAL A 239 31.95 -16.62 0.99
C VAL A 239 30.77 -16.87 1.90
N SER A 240 30.80 -16.31 3.11
CA SER A 240 29.71 -16.46 4.08
C SER A 240 28.44 -15.74 3.63
N GLN A 241 27.27 -16.15 4.14
CA GLN A 241 26.00 -15.44 3.90
C GLN A 241 26.11 -13.93 4.25
N LYS A 242 26.81 -13.60 5.33
CA LYS A 242 27.05 -12.20 5.76
C LYS A 242 27.85 -11.43 4.72
N SER A 243 28.88 -12.04 4.16
CA SER A 243 29.71 -11.45 3.10
C SER A 243 28.88 -11.17 1.84
N TRP A 244 27.98 -12.08 1.46
CA TRP A 244 27.04 -11.86 0.35
C TRP A 244 26.08 -10.69 0.62
N SER A 245 25.56 -10.57 1.85
CA SER A 245 24.74 -9.42 2.26
C SER A 245 25.51 -8.10 2.17
N ILE A 246 26.80 -8.07 2.52
CA ILE A 246 27.65 -6.88 2.39
C ILE A 246 27.82 -6.49 0.91
N ILE A 247 28.08 -7.47 0.04
CA ILE A 247 28.20 -7.23 -1.41
C ILE A 247 26.88 -6.69 -1.97
N ALA A 248 25.75 -7.28 -1.59
CA ALA A 248 24.42 -6.81 -1.98
C ALA A 248 24.19 -5.34 -1.54
N THR A 249 24.51 -5.01 -0.28
CA THR A 249 24.39 -3.63 0.21
C THR A 249 25.32 -2.66 -0.50
N ALA A 250 26.54 -3.08 -0.87
CA ALA A 250 27.46 -2.24 -1.63
C ALA A 250 26.86 -1.84 -2.99
N VAL A 251 26.15 -2.76 -3.65
CA VAL A 251 25.41 -2.49 -4.90
C VAL A 251 24.20 -1.57 -4.67
N LEU A 252 23.61 -1.58 -3.47
CA LEU A 252 22.49 -0.71 -3.10
C LEU A 252 22.91 0.68 -2.61
N LEU A 253 24.19 0.88 -2.29
CA LEU A 253 24.69 2.16 -1.77
C LEU A 253 24.42 3.36 -2.71
N PRO A 254 24.53 3.21 -4.04
CA PRO A 254 24.09 4.24 -5.00
C PRO A 254 22.61 4.62 -4.87
N CYS A 255 21.74 3.77 -4.31
CA CYS A 255 20.33 4.10 -4.09
C CYS A 255 20.15 5.28 -3.12
N ALA A 256 21.12 5.56 -2.24
CA ALA A 256 21.11 6.73 -1.37
C ALA A 256 21.05 8.06 -2.14
N PHE A 257 21.51 8.07 -3.40
CA PHE A 257 21.51 9.25 -4.27
C PHE A 257 20.22 9.40 -5.09
N LEU A 258 19.24 8.51 -4.96
CA LEU A 258 17.97 8.59 -5.67
C LEU A 258 17.11 9.74 -5.13
N LYS A 259 16.86 10.74 -5.98
CA LYS A 259 16.12 11.95 -5.61
C LYS A 259 14.71 12.01 -6.19
N ASN A 260 14.41 11.20 -7.19
CA ASN A 260 13.17 11.34 -7.98
C ASN A 260 12.54 9.96 -8.18
N LEU A 261 11.22 9.91 -8.04
CA LEU A 261 10.43 8.70 -8.26
C LEU A 261 10.55 8.17 -9.69
N LYS A 262 10.78 9.03 -10.68
CA LYS A 262 11.04 8.63 -12.07
C LYS A 262 12.24 7.69 -12.23
N ALA A 263 13.31 7.89 -11.46
CA ALA A 263 14.45 6.97 -11.47
C ALA A 263 14.06 5.62 -10.85
N VAL A 264 13.31 5.65 -9.74
CA VAL A 264 12.75 4.46 -9.08
C VAL A 264 11.86 3.67 -10.03
N SER A 265 11.02 4.32 -10.83
CA SER A 265 10.16 3.66 -11.83
C SER A 265 10.95 2.89 -12.88
N LYS A 266 12.15 3.37 -13.28
CA LYS A 266 13.04 2.63 -14.19
C LYS A 266 13.59 1.35 -13.53
N PHE A 267 13.96 1.42 -12.26
CA PHE A 267 14.35 0.22 -11.50
C PHE A 267 13.18 -0.76 -11.35
N SER A 268 11.96 -0.26 -11.09
CA SER A 268 10.74 -1.07 -11.04
C SER A 268 10.40 -1.75 -12.37
N LEU A 269 10.64 -1.08 -13.51
CA LEU A 269 10.51 -1.70 -14.84
C LEU A 269 11.52 -2.85 -15.00
N LEU A 270 12.80 -2.63 -14.72
CA LEU A 270 13.82 -3.68 -14.79
C LEU A 270 13.52 -4.84 -13.83
N CYS A 271 13.01 -4.54 -12.63
CA CYS A 271 12.54 -5.54 -11.67
C CYS A 271 11.41 -6.39 -12.26
N THR A 272 10.44 -5.76 -12.93
CA THR A 272 9.32 -6.46 -13.59
C THR A 272 9.80 -7.35 -14.74
N LEU A 273 10.77 -6.90 -15.52
CA LEU A 273 11.39 -7.72 -16.58
C LEU A 273 12.14 -8.93 -16.01
N ALA A 274 12.97 -8.72 -14.98
CA ALA A 274 13.66 -9.81 -14.29
C ALA A 274 12.65 -10.82 -13.71
N HIS A 275 11.56 -10.32 -13.14
CA HIS A 275 10.47 -11.14 -12.63
C HIS A 275 9.81 -11.99 -13.73
N PHE A 276 9.53 -11.40 -14.90
CA PHE A 276 8.95 -12.14 -16.02
C PHE A 276 9.87 -13.28 -16.50
N VAL A 277 11.18 -13.02 -16.59
CA VAL A 277 12.18 -14.05 -16.90
C VAL A 277 12.16 -15.18 -15.88
N ILE A 278 12.12 -14.87 -14.58
CA ILE A 278 12.03 -15.88 -13.52
C ILE A 278 10.77 -16.75 -13.69
N ASN A 279 9.62 -16.14 -13.95
CA ASN A 279 8.36 -16.89 -14.12
C ASN A 279 8.45 -17.81 -15.33
N ILE A 280 8.93 -17.31 -16.47
CA ILE A 280 9.10 -18.16 -17.66
C ILE A 280 10.01 -19.33 -17.35
N LEU A 281 11.17 -19.12 -16.72
CA LEU A 281 12.12 -20.19 -16.41
C LEU A 281 11.50 -21.25 -15.49
N VAL A 282 10.84 -20.83 -14.42
CA VAL A 282 10.23 -21.74 -13.44
C VAL A 282 9.02 -22.46 -14.05
N ILE A 283 8.14 -21.76 -14.75
CA ILE A 283 6.96 -22.35 -15.40
C ILE A 283 7.39 -23.32 -16.50
N ALA A 284 8.38 -22.96 -17.33
CA ALA A 284 8.91 -23.88 -18.35
C ALA A 284 9.50 -25.15 -17.73
N TYR A 285 10.22 -25.03 -16.61
CA TYR A 285 10.71 -26.19 -15.88
C TYR A 285 9.56 -27.06 -15.34
N CYS A 286 8.54 -26.44 -14.74
CA CYS A 286 7.38 -27.16 -14.21
C CYS A 286 6.56 -27.85 -15.32
N LEU A 287 6.40 -27.20 -16.48
CA LEU A 287 5.73 -27.77 -17.66
C LEU A 287 6.51 -28.96 -18.24
N SER A 288 7.85 -28.95 -18.16
CA SER A 288 8.66 -30.12 -18.56
C SER A 288 8.36 -31.36 -17.70
N ARG A 289 7.82 -31.17 -16.50
CA ARG A 289 7.37 -32.22 -15.56
C ARG A 289 5.85 -32.38 -15.51
N ALA A 290 5.12 -31.87 -16.49
CA ALA A 290 3.65 -31.87 -16.49
C ALA A 290 3.02 -33.28 -16.41
N ARG A 291 3.72 -34.32 -16.85
CA ARG A 291 3.26 -35.71 -16.76
C ARG A 291 3.17 -36.22 -15.32
N ASP A 292 3.96 -35.65 -14.41
CA ASP A 292 4.06 -36.06 -13.01
C ASP A 292 3.30 -35.11 -12.07
N TRP A 293 2.41 -34.27 -12.61
CA TRP A 293 1.66 -33.31 -11.81
C TRP A 293 0.67 -33.99 -10.86
N ALA A 294 0.82 -33.70 -9.57
CA ALA A 294 0.07 -34.34 -8.51
C ALA A 294 -1.27 -33.61 -8.22
N TRP A 295 -2.19 -33.67 -9.18
CA TRP A 295 -3.53 -33.09 -9.02
C TRP A 295 -4.30 -33.64 -7.83
N GLU A 296 -4.13 -34.92 -7.52
CA GLU A 296 -4.78 -35.61 -6.39
C GLU A 296 -4.33 -35.09 -5.01
N LYS A 297 -3.17 -34.41 -4.96
CA LYS A 297 -2.61 -33.88 -3.71
C LYS A 297 -3.12 -32.48 -3.36
N VAL A 298 -3.83 -31.81 -4.27
CA VAL A 298 -4.44 -30.51 -3.99
C VAL A 298 -5.58 -30.70 -3.00
N LYS A 299 -5.34 -30.37 -1.72
CA LYS A 299 -6.29 -30.62 -0.64
C LYS A 299 -7.51 -29.69 -0.79
N PHE A 300 -8.69 -30.27 -0.66
CA PHE A 300 -9.94 -29.52 -0.46
C PHE A 300 -10.17 -29.20 1.02
N TYR A 301 -9.63 -30.03 1.92
CA TYR A 301 -9.71 -29.85 3.36
C TYR A 301 -8.54 -29.02 3.89
N ILE A 302 -8.80 -28.22 4.93
CA ILE A 302 -7.85 -27.23 5.46
C ILE A 302 -7.35 -27.65 6.83
N ASP A 303 -6.03 -27.61 7.02
CA ASP A 303 -5.44 -27.67 8.36
C ASP A 303 -5.56 -26.29 9.03
N VAL A 304 -6.54 -26.16 9.93
CA VAL A 304 -6.85 -24.91 10.64
C VAL A 304 -5.63 -24.31 11.34
N LYS A 305 -4.64 -25.12 11.73
CA LYS A 305 -3.42 -24.62 12.39
C LYS A 305 -2.43 -23.97 11.43
N LYS A 306 -2.38 -24.43 10.19
CA LYS A 306 -1.41 -23.96 9.17
C LYS A 306 -2.02 -22.99 8.18
N PHE A 307 -3.33 -22.97 8.06
CA PHE A 307 -4.06 -22.07 7.18
C PHE A 307 -3.77 -20.57 7.40
N PRO A 308 -3.62 -20.06 8.64
CA PRO A 308 -3.24 -18.66 8.86
C PRO A 308 -1.90 -18.27 8.23
N ILE A 309 -0.97 -19.22 8.08
CA ILE A 309 0.31 -19.00 7.40
C ILE A 309 0.06 -18.71 5.91
N SER A 310 -0.83 -19.47 5.27
CA SER A 310 -1.22 -19.26 3.87
C SER A 310 -1.87 -17.89 3.67
N ILE A 311 -2.83 -17.52 4.53
CA ILE A 311 -3.46 -16.18 4.50
C ILE A 311 -2.39 -15.09 4.62
N GLY A 312 -1.49 -15.19 5.59
CA GLY A 312 -0.44 -14.20 5.82
C GLY A 312 0.46 -14.01 4.60
N ILE A 313 0.92 -15.11 3.98
CA ILE A 313 1.75 -15.05 2.77
C ILE A 313 0.99 -14.41 1.61
N ILE A 314 -0.26 -14.82 1.36
CA ILE A 314 -1.04 -14.35 0.22
C ILE A 314 -1.38 -12.86 0.38
N VAL A 315 -1.98 -12.47 1.51
CA VAL A 315 -2.39 -11.09 1.78
C VAL A 315 -1.18 -10.16 1.75
N PHE A 316 -0.08 -10.53 2.42
CA PHE A 316 1.13 -9.71 2.41
C PHE A 316 1.76 -9.59 1.01
N SER A 317 1.57 -10.60 0.16
CA SER A 317 2.00 -10.53 -1.23
C SER A 317 1.19 -9.55 -2.09
N TYR A 318 0.08 -8.98 -1.61
CA TYR A 318 -0.69 -7.95 -2.30
C TYR A 318 -0.55 -6.56 -1.66
N THR A 319 0.29 -6.44 -0.64
CA THR A 319 0.47 -5.17 0.06
C THR A 319 1.18 -4.15 -0.83
N SER A 320 0.46 -3.09 -1.19
CA SER A 320 0.97 -1.94 -1.95
C SER A 320 0.45 -0.59 -1.45
N GLN A 321 -0.49 -0.62 -0.50
CA GLN A 321 -1.25 0.52 0.01
C GLN A 321 -0.36 1.63 0.57
N ILE A 322 0.78 1.27 1.17
CA ILE A 322 1.76 2.21 1.71
C ILE A 322 2.41 3.11 0.65
N PHE A 323 2.43 2.66 -0.62
CA PHE A 323 3.02 3.39 -1.74
C PHE A 323 2.00 4.25 -2.48
N LEU A 324 0.72 3.85 -2.48
CA LEU A 324 -0.31 4.45 -3.33
C LEU A 324 -0.43 5.98 -3.19
N PRO A 325 -0.45 6.58 -1.98
CA PRO A 325 -0.56 8.03 -1.85
C PRO A 325 0.63 8.81 -2.42
N SER A 326 1.85 8.27 -2.32
CA SER A 326 3.05 8.89 -2.90
C SER A 326 3.08 8.68 -4.42
N LEU A 327 2.68 7.51 -4.92
CA LEU A 327 2.61 7.23 -6.36
C LEU A 327 1.60 8.13 -7.06
N GLU A 328 0.35 8.18 -6.57
CA GLU A 328 -0.73 8.99 -7.14
C GLU A 328 -0.35 10.48 -7.15
N GLY A 329 0.12 11.02 -6.01
CA GLY A 329 0.49 12.43 -5.91
C GLY A 329 1.67 12.86 -6.82
N ASN A 330 2.42 11.90 -7.37
CA ASN A 330 3.48 12.16 -8.34
C ASN A 330 3.07 11.88 -9.80
N MET A 331 1.83 11.43 -10.07
CA MET A 331 1.35 11.13 -11.42
C MET A 331 1.08 12.41 -12.23
N GLN A 332 1.33 12.33 -13.53
CA GLN A 332 0.97 13.39 -14.48
C GLN A 332 -0.54 13.53 -14.63
N GLN A 333 -1.25 12.40 -14.66
CA GLN A 333 -2.72 12.32 -14.80
C GLN A 333 -3.30 11.38 -13.73
N PRO A 334 -3.73 11.90 -12.57
CA PRO A 334 -4.34 11.10 -11.51
C PRO A 334 -5.59 10.31 -11.92
N SER A 335 -6.35 10.77 -12.92
CA SER A 335 -7.54 10.09 -13.43
C SER A 335 -7.25 8.68 -13.98
N GLU A 336 -6.04 8.44 -14.50
CA GLU A 336 -5.63 7.13 -15.01
C GLU A 336 -5.31 6.10 -13.89
N PHE A 337 -5.26 6.54 -12.63
CA PHE A 337 -4.90 5.69 -11.49
C PHE A 337 -5.81 4.47 -11.33
N HIS A 338 -7.12 4.65 -11.49
CA HIS A 338 -8.11 3.56 -11.36
C HIS A 338 -7.90 2.47 -12.41
N CYS A 339 -7.65 2.88 -13.66
CA CYS A 339 -7.36 1.96 -14.76
C CYS A 339 -6.04 1.21 -14.53
N MET A 340 -4.99 1.92 -14.13
CA MET A 340 -3.69 1.35 -13.80
C MET A 340 -3.80 0.34 -12.64
N MET A 341 -4.57 0.64 -11.60
CA MET A 341 -4.81 -0.28 -10.47
C MET A 341 -5.51 -1.56 -10.90
N ASN A 342 -6.50 -1.49 -11.80
CA ASN A 342 -7.18 -2.68 -12.34
C ASN A 342 -6.20 -3.58 -13.08
N TRP A 343 -5.47 -3.03 -14.05
CA TRP A 343 -4.56 -3.82 -14.89
C TRP A 343 -3.42 -4.46 -14.09
N THR A 344 -2.83 -3.70 -13.16
CA THR A 344 -1.74 -4.22 -12.31
C THR A 344 -2.21 -5.36 -11.40
N HIS A 345 -3.40 -5.25 -10.81
CA HIS A 345 -3.95 -6.30 -9.94
C HIS A 345 -4.44 -7.53 -10.72
N ILE A 346 -5.06 -7.34 -11.89
CA ILE A 346 -5.45 -8.45 -12.78
C ILE A 346 -4.19 -9.21 -13.23
N ALA A 347 -3.16 -8.51 -13.71
CA ALA A 347 -1.91 -9.11 -14.13
C ALA A 347 -1.23 -9.88 -12.98
N ALA A 348 -1.16 -9.27 -11.78
CA ALA A 348 -0.62 -9.94 -10.61
C ALA A 348 -1.42 -11.18 -10.21
N CYS A 349 -2.76 -11.13 -10.24
CA CYS A 349 -3.64 -12.27 -9.97
C CYS A 349 -3.35 -13.44 -10.92
N VAL A 350 -3.31 -13.18 -12.22
CA VAL A 350 -3.05 -14.21 -13.23
C VAL A 350 -1.64 -14.79 -13.05
N LEU A 351 -0.62 -13.94 -12.97
CA LEU A 351 0.77 -14.39 -12.87
C LEU A 351 1.05 -15.15 -11.57
N LYS A 352 0.58 -14.63 -10.42
CA LYS A 352 0.74 -15.29 -9.12
C LYS A 352 -0.04 -16.59 -9.04
N GLY A 353 -1.29 -16.60 -9.51
CA GLY A 353 -2.14 -17.79 -9.53
C GLY A 353 -1.54 -18.90 -10.37
N LEU A 354 -1.13 -18.60 -11.60
CA LEU A 354 -0.48 -19.56 -12.50
C LEU A 354 0.84 -20.07 -11.90
N PHE A 355 1.70 -19.18 -11.43
CA PHE A 355 2.98 -19.56 -10.82
C PHE A 355 2.78 -20.46 -9.60
N ALA A 356 1.89 -20.07 -8.69
CA ALA A 356 1.62 -20.82 -7.47
C ALA A 356 1.04 -22.20 -7.75
N LEU A 357 0.08 -22.30 -8.66
CA LEU A 357 -0.56 -23.55 -9.05
C LEU A 357 0.44 -24.51 -9.71
N VAL A 358 1.12 -24.05 -10.76
CA VAL A 358 2.02 -24.89 -11.56
C VAL A 358 3.23 -25.36 -10.74
N ALA A 359 3.80 -24.48 -9.92
CA ALA A 359 4.87 -24.85 -9.00
C ALA A 359 4.38 -25.86 -7.95
N TYR A 360 3.23 -25.62 -7.32
CA TYR A 360 2.69 -26.55 -6.35
C TYR A 360 2.40 -27.93 -6.95
N LEU A 361 1.81 -28.01 -8.15
CA LEU A 361 1.53 -29.30 -8.81
C LEU A 361 2.80 -30.12 -9.11
N THR A 362 3.93 -29.44 -9.30
CA THR A 362 5.22 -30.07 -9.66
C THR A 362 5.90 -30.71 -8.45
N TRP A 363 5.82 -30.11 -7.26
CA TRP A 363 6.51 -30.61 -6.05
C TRP A 363 5.57 -31.12 -4.95
N ALA A 364 4.31 -30.70 -4.96
CA ALA A 364 3.29 -31.07 -3.98
C ALA A 364 3.79 -30.98 -2.53
N ASP A 365 3.79 -32.09 -1.79
CA ASP A 365 4.22 -32.14 -0.38
C ASP A 365 5.69 -31.77 -0.16
N GLU A 366 6.54 -31.85 -1.19
CA GLU A 366 7.96 -31.49 -1.13
C GLU A 366 8.20 -29.98 -1.30
N THR A 367 7.14 -29.19 -1.49
CA THR A 367 7.25 -27.74 -1.70
C THR A 367 7.88 -27.05 -0.49
N LYS A 368 9.03 -26.41 -0.69
CA LYS A 368 9.73 -25.65 0.35
C LYS A 368 9.19 -24.21 0.41
N GLU A 369 9.47 -23.54 1.53
CA GLU A 369 9.08 -22.13 1.76
C GLU A 369 9.60 -21.18 0.68
N VAL A 370 10.77 -21.51 0.10
CA VAL A 370 11.34 -20.81 -1.04
C VAL A 370 11.44 -21.78 -2.21
N ILE A 371 10.62 -21.56 -3.23
CA ILE A 371 10.46 -22.50 -4.36
C ILE A 371 11.77 -22.77 -5.12
N THR A 372 12.74 -21.87 -5.08
CA THR A 372 14.04 -22.08 -5.74
C THR A 372 14.86 -23.20 -5.12
N ASP A 373 14.62 -23.52 -3.84
CA ASP A 373 15.31 -24.61 -3.16
C ASP A 373 14.82 -26.00 -3.60
N ASN A 374 13.73 -26.03 -4.38
CA ASN A 374 13.22 -27.22 -5.06
C ASN A 374 13.81 -27.43 -6.47
N LEU A 375 14.47 -26.42 -7.04
CA LEU A 375 15.09 -26.50 -8.37
C LEU A 375 16.43 -27.27 -8.33
N PRO A 376 16.81 -27.94 -9.43
CA PRO A 376 18.12 -28.58 -9.56
C PRO A 376 19.23 -27.53 -9.56
N GLY A 377 20.42 -27.89 -9.09
CA GLY A 377 21.50 -26.94 -8.78
C GLY A 377 21.87 -25.96 -9.90
N SER A 378 21.90 -26.41 -11.16
CA SER A 378 22.22 -25.57 -12.33
C SER A 378 21.16 -24.50 -12.59
N ILE A 379 19.88 -24.89 -12.63
CA ILE A 379 18.75 -23.97 -12.86
C ILE A 379 18.56 -23.07 -11.64
N ARG A 380 18.71 -23.62 -10.43
CA ARG A 380 18.63 -22.89 -9.17
C ARG A 380 19.61 -21.71 -9.14
N ALA A 381 20.86 -21.92 -9.53
CA ALA A 381 21.87 -20.86 -9.54
C ALA A 381 21.45 -19.70 -10.48
N VAL A 382 20.98 -20.02 -11.69
CA VAL A 382 20.52 -19.01 -12.66
C VAL A 382 19.31 -18.24 -12.11
N VAL A 383 18.28 -18.95 -11.64
CA VAL A 383 17.07 -18.33 -11.10
C VAL A 383 17.38 -17.47 -9.87
N ASN A 384 18.28 -17.93 -8.99
CA ASN A 384 18.69 -17.19 -7.80
C ASN A 384 19.46 -15.91 -8.15
N ILE A 385 20.31 -15.91 -9.18
CA ILE A 385 20.97 -14.68 -9.67
C ILE A 385 19.93 -13.66 -10.14
N PHE A 386 18.95 -14.09 -10.95
CA PHE A 386 17.86 -13.21 -11.39
C PHE A 386 17.01 -12.71 -10.23
N LEU A 387 16.78 -13.54 -9.20
CA LEU A 387 16.04 -13.14 -8.00
C LEU A 387 16.82 -12.14 -7.14
N VAL A 388 18.12 -12.30 -7.01
CA VAL A 388 18.99 -11.31 -6.36
C VAL A 388 18.93 -10.00 -7.14
N ALA A 389 19.08 -10.04 -8.47
CA ALA A 389 18.92 -8.85 -9.31
C ALA A 389 17.54 -8.20 -9.10
N LYS A 390 16.45 -8.99 -9.10
CA LYS A 390 15.10 -8.53 -8.81
C LYS A 390 14.99 -7.86 -7.45
N ALA A 391 15.54 -8.47 -6.39
CA ALA A 391 15.52 -7.90 -5.04
C ALA A 391 16.26 -6.55 -4.98
N LEU A 392 17.44 -6.47 -5.62
CA LEU A 392 18.22 -5.23 -5.69
C LEU A 392 17.53 -4.13 -6.50
N LEU A 393 16.86 -4.49 -7.60
CA LEU A 393 16.06 -3.56 -8.42
C LEU A 393 14.75 -3.15 -7.73
N SER A 394 14.24 -3.97 -6.81
CA SER A 394 13.02 -3.68 -6.05
C SER A 394 13.28 -2.75 -4.85
N TYR A 395 14.44 -2.86 -4.19
CA TYR A 395 14.84 -2.09 -3.02
C TYR A 395 14.68 -0.56 -3.12
N PRO A 396 14.98 0.10 -4.26
CA PRO A 396 14.79 1.55 -4.42
C PRO A 396 13.41 2.08 -4.02
N LEU A 397 12.34 1.32 -4.24
CA LEU A 397 10.96 1.76 -4.00
C LEU A 397 10.64 1.91 -2.49
N PRO A 398 10.76 0.86 -1.65
CA PRO A 398 10.57 0.99 -0.21
C PRO A 398 11.61 1.90 0.44
N PHE A 399 12.85 1.93 -0.07
CA PHE A 399 13.87 2.85 0.41
C PHE A 399 13.47 4.31 0.20
N PHE A 400 13.05 4.66 -1.02
CA PHE A 400 12.62 6.01 -1.36
C PHE A 400 11.41 6.45 -0.52
N ALA A 401 10.39 5.59 -0.40
CA ALA A 401 9.24 5.86 0.44
C ALA A 401 9.61 6.01 1.93
N ALA A 402 10.54 5.19 2.45
CA ALA A 402 11.00 5.31 3.85
C ALA A 402 11.66 6.66 4.09
N VAL A 403 12.51 7.10 3.15
CA VAL A 403 13.18 8.39 3.21
C VAL A 403 12.17 9.52 3.16
N GLU A 404 11.18 9.50 2.25
CA GLU A 404 10.14 10.54 2.19
C GLU A 404 9.35 10.64 3.50
N VAL A 405 9.00 9.50 4.10
CA VAL A 405 8.25 9.47 5.36
C VAL A 405 9.09 9.98 6.53
N LEU A 406 10.36 9.59 6.60
CA LEU A 406 11.31 10.08 7.61
C LEU A 406 11.59 11.58 7.44
N GLU A 407 11.76 12.04 6.21
CA GLU A 407 11.94 13.45 5.87
C GLU A 407 10.71 14.26 6.33
N LYS A 408 9.50 13.84 5.98
CA LYS A 408 8.25 14.49 6.43
C LYS A 408 8.06 14.44 7.95
N SER A 409 8.51 13.40 8.63
CA SER A 409 8.31 13.24 10.08
C SER A 409 9.33 14.01 10.93
N LEU A 410 10.57 14.12 10.47
CA LEU A 410 11.68 14.72 11.23
C LEU A 410 11.96 16.19 10.86
N PHE A 411 11.56 16.62 9.65
CA PHE A 411 11.97 17.89 9.05
C PHE A 411 10.82 18.80 8.60
N GLN A 412 9.63 18.69 9.20
CA GLN A 412 8.49 19.57 8.86
C GLN A 412 8.89 21.06 8.81
N GLU A 413 8.54 21.76 7.74
CA GLU A 413 8.54 23.23 7.71
C GLU A 413 7.49 23.74 8.71
N GLY A 414 7.95 24.09 9.91
CA GLY A 414 7.14 24.55 11.03
C GLY A 414 7.92 24.44 12.34
N SER A 415 7.51 25.21 13.37
CA SER A 415 8.22 25.51 14.63
C SER A 415 8.60 24.31 15.54
N ARG A 416 8.52 23.06 15.05
CA ARG A 416 8.89 21.82 15.74
C ARG A 416 9.76 20.86 14.89
N ALA A 417 10.47 21.33 13.87
CA ALA A 417 11.49 20.51 13.22
C ALA A 417 12.65 20.21 14.18
N PHE A 418 13.01 18.93 14.34
CA PHE A 418 14.19 18.52 15.11
C PHE A 418 15.50 18.82 14.36
N PHE A 419 15.44 18.94 13.03
CA PHE A 419 16.61 19.13 12.16
C PHE A 419 16.27 20.00 10.91
N PRO A 420 17.27 20.64 10.27
CA PRO A 420 17.06 21.50 9.10
C PRO A 420 16.73 20.71 7.82
N ALA A 421 15.87 21.27 6.96
CA ALA A 421 15.37 20.64 5.73
C ALA A 421 16.47 19.96 4.87
N CYS A 422 16.19 18.74 4.40
CA CYS A 422 17.13 17.87 3.66
C CYS A 422 17.55 18.41 2.29
N TYR A 423 16.78 19.34 1.72
CA TYR A 423 17.09 20.02 0.47
C TYR A 423 17.41 21.50 0.75
N GLY A 424 18.41 22.05 0.07
CA GLY A 424 18.63 23.49 0.01
C GLY A 424 17.62 24.18 -0.92
N GLY A 425 17.54 25.51 -0.86
CA GLY A 425 16.70 26.31 -1.78
C GLY A 425 16.98 26.03 -3.26
N ASP A 426 18.18 25.54 -3.59
CA ASP A 426 18.60 25.18 -4.96
C ASP A 426 18.22 23.75 -5.38
N GLY A 427 17.41 23.02 -4.61
CA GLY A 427 17.07 21.62 -4.89
C GLY A 427 18.22 20.62 -4.70
N ARG A 428 19.37 21.06 -4.18
CA ARG A 428 20.52 20.20 -3.85
C ARG A 428 20.32 19.51 -2.49
N LEU A 429 20.54 18.20 -2.46
CA LEU A 429 20.50 17.40 -1.23
C LEU A 429 21.64 17.86 -0.30
N LYS A 430 21.30 18.33 0.89
CA LYS A 430 22.30 18.75 1.89
C LYS A 430 23.05 17.53 2.42
N SER A 431 24.27 17.76 2.90
CA SER A 431 25.11 16.71 3.50
C SER A 431 24.37 15.89 4.55
N TRP A 432 23.54 16.54 5.39
CA TRP A 432 22.73 15.85 6.40
C TRP A 432 21.66 14.90 5.83
N GLY A 433 20.98 15.29 4.74
CA GLY A 433 20.00 14.42 4.07
C GLY A 433 20.66 13.20 3.42
N LEU A 434 21.86 13.37 2.84
CA LEU A 434 22.65 12.26 2.34
C LEU A 434 23.11 11.34 3.49
N THR A 435 23.55 11.90 4.60
CA THR A 435 23.95 11.14 5.79
C THR A 435 22.80 10.28 6.31
N LEU A 436 21.58 10.82 6.39
CA LEU A 436 20.39 10.05 6.81
C LEU A 436 20.12 8.87 5.87
N ARG A 437 20.21 9.09 4.56
CA ARG A 437 20.01 8.06 3.53
C ARG A 437 21.08 6.96 3.61
N CYS A 438 22.35 7.34 3.72
CA CYS A 438 23.45 6.39 3.91
C CYS A 438 23.31 5.63 5.24
N ALA A 439 22.93 6.31 6.33
CA ALA A 439 22.69 5.68 7.62
C ALA A 439 21.55 4.66 7.56
N LEU A 440 20.48 4.94 6.80
CA LEU A 440 19.38 3.99 6.59
C LEU A 440 19.87 2.73 5.85
N VAL A 441 20.68 2.87 4.80
CA VAL A 441 21.27 1.71 4.09
C VAL A 441 22.16 0.90 5.03
N VAL A 442 23.04 1.55 5.80
CA VAL A 442 23.91 0.87 6.77
C VAL A 442 23.08 0.19 7.87
N PHE A 443 22.03 0.82 8.36
CA PHE A 443 21.10 0.23 9.33
C PHE A 443 20.46 -1.05 8.78
N THR A 444 20.00 -1.03 7.53
CA THR A 444 19.42 -2.23 6.90
C THR A 444 20.44 -3.38 6.79
N LEU A 445 21.71 -3.08 6.52
CA LEU A 445 22.79 -4.07 6.52
C LEU A 445 23.06 -4.64 7.92
N LEU A 446 23.17 -3.78 8.94
CA LEU A 446 23.40 -4.24 10.32
C LEU A 446 22.30 -5.19 10.76
N MET A 447 21.03 -4.80 10.55
CA MET A 447 19.88 -5.67 10.87
C MET A 447 19.90 -6.97 10.08
N ALA A 448 20.27 -6.94 8.80
CA ALA A 448 20.42 -8.15 7.98
C ALA A 448 21.51 -9.10 8.49
N ILE A 449 22.58 -8.58 9.10
CA ILE A 449 23.66 -9.39 9.69
C ILE A 449 23.24 -9.98 11.05
N TYR A 450 22.52 -9.22 11.88
CA TYR A 450 22.09 -9.66 13.21
C TYR A 450 20.90 -10.63 13.16
N VAL A 451 19.99 -10.45 12.21
CA VAL A 451 18.78 -11.28 12.05
C VAL A 451 18.72 -11.86 10.63
N PRO A 452 19.59 -12.84 10.29
CA PRO A 452 19.69 -13.38 8.93
C PRO A 452 18.58 -14.41 8.58
N HIS A 453 17.43 -14.36 9.28
CA HIS A 453 16.35 -15.32 9.15
C HIS A 453 15.16 -14.72 8.38
N PHE A 454 15.04 -15.09 7.10
CA PHE A 454 14.00 -14.60 6.20
C PHE A 454 12.58 -14.83 6.74
N ALA A 455 12.24 -16.07 7.14
CA ALA A 455 10.90 -16.41 7.63
C ALA A 455 10.53 -15.67 8.93
N LEU A 456 11.48 -15.52 9.87
CA LEU A 456 11.26 -14.78 11.11
C LEU A 456 11.02 -13.29 10.84
N LEU A 457 11.77 -12.67 9.93
CA LEU A 457 11.56 -11.28 9.55
C LEU A 457 10.20 -11.07 8.87
N MET A 458 9.77 -12.00 8.01
CA MET A 458 8.44 -11.94 7.40
C MET A 458 7.33 -12.03 8.45
N GLY A 459 7.41 -13.03 9.35
CA GLY A 459 6.42 -13.21 10.42
C GLY A 459 6.38 -12.04 11.40
N LEU A 460 7.55 -11.49 11.74
CA LEU A 460 7.66 -10.31 12.60
C LEU A 460 7.06 -9.07 11.93
N THR A 461 7.40 -8.83 10.66
CA THR A 461 6.85 -7.70 9.89
C THR A 461 5.33 -7.77 9.90
N TRP A 462 4.76 -8.91 9.53
CA TRP A 462 3.32 -9.13 9.54
C TRP A 462 2.69 -8.96 10.94
N SER A 463 3.33 -9.47 11.99
CA SER A 463 2.79 -9.33 13.36
C SER A 463 2.77 -7.87 13.82
N LEU A 464 3.75 -7.06 13.39
CA LEU A 464 3.86 -5.65 13.73
C LEU A 464 2.99 -4.75 12.83
N THR A 465 2.83 -5.07 11.55
CA THR A 465 2.18 -4.20 10.55
C THR A 465 0.79 -4.69 10.17
N GLY A 466 0.57 -6.01 10.06
CA GLY A 466 -0.72 -6.63 9.76
C GLY A 466 -1.71 -6.59 10.92
N GLY A 467 -1.21 -6.55 12.17
CA GLY A 467 -2.02 -6.25 13.35
C GLY A 467 -2.32 -4.75 13.54
N CYS A 468 -1.65 -3.87 12.79
CA CYS A 468 -2.02 -2.47 12.75
C CYS A 468 -3.21 -2.27 11.82
N PRO A 469 -4.05 -1.26 12.05
CA PRO A 469 -5.25 -1.05 11.25
C PRO A 469 -5.00 -0.73 9.77
N LYS A 470 -3.77 -0.73 9.23
CA LYS A 470 -3.56 -0.38 7.82
C LYS A 470 -4.27 -1.30 6.82
N CYS A 471 -4.46 -2.56 7.21
CA CYS A 471 -5.19 -3.54 6.41
C CYS A 471 -6.68 -3.66 6.80
N PHE A 472 -7.09 -3.10 7.95
CA PHE A 472 -8.41 -3.34 8.56
C PHE A 472 -9.14 -2.09 9.08
N LEU A 473 -8.53 -0.91 9.04
CA LEU A 473 -9.22 0.37 9.26
C LEU A 473 -10.08 0.56 8.01
N HIS A 474 -11.28 0.01 8.15
CA HIS A 474 -12.39 0.05 7.24
C HIS A 474 -12.46 1.43 6.55
N PRO A 475 -12.22 1.50 5.24
CA PRO A 475 -12.68 2.64 4.45
C PRO A 475 -14.20 2.92 4.58
N PRO A 476 -15.08 1.93 4.87
CA PRO A 476 -16.49 2.22 5.14
C PRO A 476 -16.78 2.98 6.43
N LEU A 477 -15.79 3.37 7.25
CA LEU A 477 -16.04 4.35 8.32
C LEU A 477 -16.18 5.79 7.77
N TYR A 478 -16.03 5.97 6.45
CA TYR A 478 -16.21 7.24 5.74
C TYR A 478 -17.46 7.31 4.86
N PHE A 479 -18.20 6.20 4.68
CA PHE A 479 -19.44 6.16 3.90
C PHE A 479 -20.64 5.88 4.79
#